data_AF-A0A951T761-F1
#
_entry.id   AF-A0A951T761-F1
#
_cell.length_a   1.000
_cell.length_b   1.000
_cell.length_c   1.000
_cell.angle_alpha   90.00
_cell.angle_beta   90.00
_cell.angle_gamma   90.00
#
_symmetry.space_group_name_H-M   'P 1'
#
loop_
_entity.id
_entity.type
_entity.pdbx_description
1 polymer ?
#
loop_
_entity_poly.entity_id
_entity_poly.type
_entity_poly.pdbx_seq_one_letter_code
_entity_poly.pdbx_strand_id
1 'polypeptide(L)'
;TGVSYTPGADEGLLLPGRKIRFAGSLEQVPEMTVLTDFLVDRIYPVEAAEGTEPVAFEGVYCVGTLRKTAGGGSVAFLGFRPRDDQSGSLGYESRHWFEILDTLGAYPPTGAFPDVNDNTEHLSRTTPWLACRFPNGSVALAPHLRDVAECWPGGFARKPEEDAKIMERVTLPDDRLALDGFKVNGMSITYNGRLAMTCRRDESGRLAAFAGSDAKEITLDGMTTRFATENMPLVAWAPVEERRKVAGGADMLLFYMGQGVLHLPAPPDAGPNPEAFAQGATPGSRGEAVPVTLADGILRIEAGPQFAHRWIYIRL
;
A
#
# COMPACT_ATOMS: atom_id res chain seq x y z
N THR A 1 7.74 31.24 -11.49
CA THR A 1 8.42 30.64 -10.33
C THR A 1 8.67 31.76 -9.34
N GLY A 2 8.23 31.64 -8.09
CA GLY A 2 8.23 32.75 -7.11
C GLY A 2 9.61 33.10 -6.53
N VAL A 3 10.68 32.89 -7.29
CA VAL A 3 12.07 32.99 -6.82
C VAL A 3 12.91 33.81 -7.77
N SER A 4 13.87 34.55 -7.22
CA SER A 4 15.00 35.12 -7.93
C SER A 4 16.26 34.36 -7.56
N TYR A 5 17.02 33.93 -8.58
CA TYR A 5 18.29 33.22 -8.42
C TYR A 5 19.29 33.76 -9.44
N THR A 6 20.49 34.11 -8.98
CA THR A 6 21.62 34.46 -9.85
C THR A 6 22.62 33.30 -9.78
N PRO A 7 22.82 32.55 -10.89
CA PRO A 7 23.79 31.46 -10.92
C PRO A 7 25.21 31.96 -10.63
N GLY A 8 25.88 31.32 -9.68
CA GLY A 8 27.30 31.53 -9.38
C GLY A 8 28.19 30.49 -10.09
N ALA A 9 29.47 30.79 -10.22
CA ALA A 9 30.46 29.89 -10.82
C ALA A 9 30.67 28.59 -10.01
N ASP A 10 30.38 28.64 -8.70
CA ASP A 10 30.63 27.53 -7.79
C ASP A 10 29.47 26.53 -7.69
N GLU A 11 28.38 26.70 -8.45
CA GLU A 11 27.21 25.80 -8.49
C GLU A 11 26.63 25.45 -7.10
N GLY A 12 26.34 26.47 -6.29
CA GLY A 12 25.73 26.33 -4.95
C GLY A 12 26.74 26.45 -3.79
N LEU A 13 26.26 26.40 -2.55
CA LEU A 13 27.10 26.53 -1.35
C LEU A 13 27.40 25.17 -0.72
N LEU A 14 28.67 24.98 -0.34
CA LEU A 14 29.20 23.80 0.35
C LEU A 14 29.03 23.94 1.86
N LEU A 15 28.00 23.33 2.44
CA LEU A 15 27.66 23.51 3.87
C LEU A 15 27.44 22.19 4.62
N PRO A 16 28.37 21.20 4.53
CA PRO A 16 28.22 19.95 5.25
C PRO A 16 28.11 20.16 6.77
N GLY A 17 27.26 19.38 7.43
CA GLY A 17 26.97 19.46 8.86
C GLY A 17 26.07 20.63 9.29
N ARG A 18 25.74 21.56 8.38
CA ARG A 18 24.77 22.63 8.66
C ARG A 18 23.35 22.09 8.63
N LYS A 19 22.44 22.85 9.24
CA LYS A 19 21.03 22.50 9.37
C LYS A 19 20.13 23.45 8.60
N ILE A 20 19.27 22.87 7.78
CA ILE A 20 18.13 23.54 7.18
C ILE A 20 16.98 23.52 8.18
N ARG A 21 16.48 24.69 8.50
CA ARG A 21 15.32 24.92 9.37
C ARG A 21 14.12 25.27 8.52
N PHE A 22 13.01 24.59 8.76
CA PHE A 22 11.76 24.89 8.09
C PHE A 22 10.98 25.96 8.85
N ALA A 23 10.15 26.71 8.14
CA ALA A 23 9.40 27.85 8.67
C ALA A 23 8.07 28.00 7.92
N GLY A 24 7.17 28.82 8.48
CA GLY A 24 5.89 29.15 7.86
C GLY A 24 5.07 27.89 7.57
N SER A 25 4.57 27.75 6.35
CA SER A 25 3.82 26.56 5.92
C SER A 25 4.56 25.22 6.09
N LEU A 26 5.89 25.20 6.31
CA LEU A 26 6.66 23.97 6.56
C LEU A 26 7.20 23.87 8.00
N GLU A 27 6.81 24.74 8.92
CA GLU A 27 7.40 24.83 10.28
C GLU A 27 7.40 23.51 11.08
N GLN A 28 6.45 22.61 10.80
CA GLN A 28 6.32 21.32 11.49
C GLN A 28 7.32 20.27 10.98
N VAL A 29 7.96 20.51 9.83
CA VAL A 29 8.98 19.61 9.28
C VAL A 29 10.25 19.69 10.14
N PRO A 30 10.79 18.56 10.63
CA PRO A 30 12.02 18.54 11.41
C PRO A 30 13.22 19.14 10.66
N GLU A 31 14.17 19.73 11.39
CA GLU A 31 15.42 20.23 10.81
C GLU A 31 16.13 19.13 9.98
N MET A 32 16.69 19.51 8.83
CA MET A 32 17.44 18.59 7.96
C MET A 32 18.93 18.93 7.97
N THR A 33 19.79 17.92 8.12
CA THR A 33 21.24 18.11 8.04
C THR A 33 21.73 18.00 6.60
N VAL A 34 22.58 18.92 6.16
CA VAL A 34 23.32 18.82 4.89
C VAL A 34 24.47 17.84 5.07
N LEU A 35 24.49 16.73 4.32
CA LEU A 35 25.38 15.61 4.63
C LEU A 35 26.79 15.75 4.06
N THR A 36 26.91 16.21 2.81
CA THR A 36 28.19 16.20 2.08
C THR A 36 28.43 17.52 1.36
N ASP A 37 29.64 17.67 0.83
CA ASP A 37 30.05 18.76 -0.06
C ASP A 37 29.86 18.41 -1.56
N PHE A 38 29.31 17.23 -1.86
CA PHE A 38 29.00 16.85 -3.24
C PHE A 38 27.92 17.77 -3.82
N LEU A 39 28.01 18.00 -5.13
CA LEU A 39 27.09 18.87 -5.87
C LEU A 39 25.62 18.64 -5.51
N VAL A 40 25.22 17.36 -5.38
CA VAL A 40 23.84 16.97 -5.08
C VAL A 40 23.34 17.38 -3.69
N ASP A 41 24.23 17.60 -2.73
CA ASP A 41 23.89 18.00 -1.35
C ASP A 41 24.13 19.49 -1.09
N ARG A 42 24.59 20.24 -2.10
CA ARG A 42 24.74 21.69 -1.97
C ARG A 42 23.39 22.37 -1.76
N ILE A 43 23.45 23.53 -1.13
CA ILE A 43 22.30 24.42 -1.04
C ILE A 43 22.38 25.52 -2.12
N TYR A 44 21.22 25.98 -2.55
CA TYR A 44 21.02 26.97 -3.59
C TYR A 44 20.14 28.09 -3.02
N PRO A 45 20.75 29.09 -2.38
CA PRO A 45 20.02 30.22 -1.82
C PRO A 45 19.26 30.99 -2.90
N VAL A 46 18.07 31.47 -2.56
CA VAL A 46 17.22 32.28 -3.44
C VAL A 46 16.60 33.44 -2.69
N GLU A 47 16.17 34.45 -3.43
CA GLU A 47 15.31 35.50 -2.87
C GLU A 47 13.85 35.19 -3.21
N ALA A 48 12.97 35.31 -2.21
CA ALA A 48 11.54 35.16 -2.42
C ALA A 48 10.98 36.39 -3.15
N ALA A 49 10.26 36.17 -4.24
CA ALA A 49 9.55 37.24 -4.93
C ALA A 49 8.30 37.67 -4.14
N GLU A 50 7.75 38.84 -4.48
CA GLU A 50 6.50 39.33 -3.88
C GLU A 50 5.37 38.28 -3.97
N GLY A 51 4.64 38.10 -2.87
CA GLY A 51 3.58 37.10 -2.75
C GLY A 51 4.07 35.65 -2.66
N THR A 52 5.34 35.43 -2.37
CA THR A 52 5.93 34.10 -2.12
C THR A 52 6.44 34.02 -0.68
N GLU A 53 6.08 32.97 0.03
CA GLU A 53 6.47 32.71 1.42
C GLU A 53 7.82 32.00 1.48
N PRO A 54 8.81 32.52 2.23
CA PRO A 54 9.99 31.75 2.60
C PRO A 54 9.63 30.62 3.59
N VAL A 55 10.01 29.38 3.29
CA VAL A 55 9.63 28.19 4.08
C VAL A 55 10.81 27.32 4.53
N ALA A 56 12.04 27.62 4.10
CA ALA A 56 13.23 26.93 4.61
C ALA A 56 14.48 27.81 4.57
N PHE A 57 15.33 27.69 5.58
CA PHE A 57 16.52 28.50 5.78
C PHE A 57 17.71 27.68 6.25
N GLU A 58 18.90 27.99 5.75
CA GLU A 58 20.16 27.66 6.42
C GLU A 58 20.77 28.98 6.90
N GLY A 59 20.86 29.19 8.21
CA GLY A 59 21.36 30.45 8.76
C GLY A 59 20.60 31.66 8.20
N VAL A 60 21.29 32.49 7.41
CA VAL A 60 20.73 33.68 6.75
C VAL A 60 20.24 33.42 5.33
N TYR A 61 20.53 32.24 4.78
CA TYR A 61 20.20 31.88 3.40
C TYR A 61 18.79 31.31 3.33
N CYS A 62 17.90 31.95 2.58
CA CYS A 62 16.62 31.37 2.19
C CYS A 62 16.87 30.28 1.14
N VAL A 63 16.51 29.05 1.45
CA VAL A 63 16.70 27.86 0.59
C VAL A 63 15.40 27.13 0.30
N GLY A 64 14.27 27.70 0.70
CA GLY A 64 12.95 27.16 0.40
C GLY A 64 11.92 28.28 0.29
N THR A 65 11.08 28.22 -0.74
CA THR A 65 9.96 29.15 -0.93
C THR A 65 8.70 28.41 -1.37
N LEU A 66 7.54 28.96 -1.02
CA LEU A 66 6.23 28.43 -1.34
C LEU A 66 5.33 29.54 -1.89
N ARG A 67 4.72 29.29 -3.04
CA ARG A 67 3.70 30.17 -3.61
C ARG A 67 2.40 29.41 -3.81
N LYS A 68 1.31 29.89 -3.21
CA LYS A 68 -0.04 29.40 -3.52
C LYS A 68 -0.48 29.93 -4.89
N THR A 69 -1.18 29.11 -5.66
CA THR A 69 -1.71 29.48 -6.97
C THR A 69 -3.18 29.87 -6.85
N ALA A 70 -3.68 30.69 -7.79
CA ALA A 70 -5.08 31.10 -7.80
C ALA A 70 -6.07 29.92 -7.94
N GLY A 71 -5.62 28.80 -8.51
CA GLY A 71 -6.41 27.57 -8.65
C GLY A 71 -6.40 26.65 -7.43
N GLY A 72 -5.89 27.10 -6.27
CA GLY A 72 -5.85 26.31 -5.03
C GLY A 72 -4.66 25.36 -4.90
N GLY A 73 -3.76 25.31 -5.88
CA GLY A 73 -2.52 24.54 -5.80
C GLY A 73 -1.37 25.32 -5.14
N SER A 74 -0.18 24.73 -5.14
CA SER A 74 1.04 25.42 -4.70
C SER A 74 2.26 25.02 -5.52
N VAL A 75 3.24 25.94 -5.57
CA VAL A 75 4.55 25.72 -6.17
C VAL A 75 5.59 25.95 -5.09
N ALA A 76 6.37 24.92 -4.76
CA ALA A 76 7.49 25.01 -3.85
C ALA A 76 8.81 24.98 -4.63
N PHE A 77 9.76 25.81 -4.23
CA PHE A 77 11.17 25.67 -4.61
C PHE A 77 11.95 25.26 -3.36
N LEU A 78 12.76 24.23 -3.47
CA LEU A 78 13.68 23.78 -2.42
C LEU A 78 15.08 23.75 -3.03
N GLY A 79 15.90 24.72 -2.64
CA GLY A 79 17.28 24.85 -3.06
C GLY A 79 18.20 23.92 -2.27
N PHE A 80 17.83 22.66 -2.13
CA PHE A 80 18.60 21.60 -1.50
C PHE A 80 17.99 20.27 -1.93
N ARG A 81 18.64 19.15 -1.60
CA ARG A 81 18.09 17.81 -1.83
C ARG A 81 17.36 17.31 -0.57
N PRO A 82 16.01 17.30 -0.53
CA PRO A 82 15.29 16.61 0.52
C PRO A 82 15.71 15.14 0.56
N ARG A 83 15.91 14.62 1.77
CA ARG A 83 16.29 13.23 1.97
C ARG A 83 15.05 12.38 2.23
N ASP A 84 15.07 11.19 1.65
CA ASP A 84 14.07 10.17 1.87
C ASP A 84 14.75 8.81 1.83
N ASP A 85 14.51 7.99 2.85
CA ASP A 85 14.61 6.56 2.78
C ASP A 85 13.20 5.98 2.94
N GLN A 86 12.83 5.13 1.98
CA GLN A 86 11.53 4.45 2.02
C GLN A 86 11.47 3.39 3.14
N SER A 87 12.59 3.17 3.83
CA SER A 87 12.77 2.26 4.96
C SER A 87 13.91 2.76 5.85
N GLY A 88 13.78 2.58 7.16
CA GLY A 88 14.87 2.73 8.13
C GLY A 88 15.87 1.57 8.08
N SER A 89 16.16 1.03 6.89
CA SER A 89 16.95 -0.18 6.68
C SER A 89 18.42 -0.02 7.10
N LEU A 90 18.89 1.21 7.27
CA LEU A 90 20.21 1.55 7.81
C LEU A 90 20.22 1.66 9.35
N GLY A 91 19.11 1.34 10.02
CA GLY A 91 18.94 1.47 11.47
C GLY A 91 18.46 2.84 11.94
N TYR A 92 18.21 3.76 11.00
CA TYR A 92 17.56 5.05 11.22
C TYR A 92 16.76 5.43 9.97
N GLU A 93 15.74 6.26 10.14
CA GLU A 93 14.87 6.74 9.06
C GLU A 93 15.22 8.20 8.69
N SER A 94 15.27 8.48 7.41
CA SER A 94 15.38 9.79 6.78
C SER A 94 14.07 10.04 6.05
N ARG A 95 13.22 10.93 6.56
CA ARG A 95 11.85 11.10 6.04
C ARG A 95 11.49 12.52 5.63
N HIS A 96 12.48 13.40 5.52
CA HIS A 96 12.25 14.83 5.24
C HIS A 96 11.44 15.05 3.97
N TRP A 97 11.64 14.26 2.93
CA TRP A 97 10.85 14.40 1.71
C TRP A 97 9.38 14.04 1.92
N PHE A 98 9.11 12.93 2.61
CA PHE A 98 7.75 12.56 3.01
C PHE A 98 7.10 13.67 3.85
N GLU A 99 7.79 14.16 4.89
CA GLU A 99 7.25 15.22 5.79
C GLU A 99 6.93 16.51 5.02
N ILE A 100 7.81 16.92 4.10
CA ILE A 100 7.56 18.09 3.23
C ILE A 100 6.34 17.85 2.35
N LEU A 101 6.27 16.71 1.67
CA LEU A 101 5.17 16.41 0.76
C LEU A 101 3.83 16.24 1.49
N ASP A 102 3.81 15.59 2.65
CA ASP A 102 2.62 15.45 3.50
C ASP A 102 2.13 16.80 4.00
N THR A 103 3.05 17.64 4.50
CA THR A 103 2.72 19.02 4.94
C THR A 103 2.19 19.89 3.80
N LEU A 104 2.69 19.70 2.57
CA LEU A 104 2.20 20.39 1.38
C LEU A 104 0.88 19.82 0.83
N GLY A 105 0.36 18.74 1.40
CA GLY A 105 -0.90 18.11 1.00
C GLY A 105 -0.79 17.21 -0.24
N ALA A 106 0.39 16.64 -0.51
CA ALA A 106 0.60 15.72 -1.64
C ALA A 106 -0.14 14.38 -1.48
N TYR A 107 -0.48 14.02 -0.23
CA TYR A 107 -1.19 12.80 0.13
C TYR A 107 -2.57 13.13 0.72
N PRO A 108 -3.50 13.68 -0.08
CA PRO A 108 -4.78 14.12 0.44
C PRO A 108 -5.64 12.92 0.88
N PRO A 109 -6.43 13.07 1.96
CA PRO A 109 -7.44 12.08 2.35
C PRO A 109 -8.48 11.91 1.25
N THR A 110 -9.19 10.80 1.26
CA THR A 110 -10.36 10.60 0.40
C THR A 110 -11.55 11.47 0.81
N GLY A 111 -11.56 11.95 2.05
CA GLY A 111 -12.67 12.70 2.65
C GLY A 111 -13.81 11.83 3.17
N ALA A 112 -13.70 10.49 3.09
CA ALA A 112 -14.73 9.57 3.61
C ALA A 112 -14.85 9.58 5.14
N PHE A 113 -13.76 9.95 5.83
CA PHE A 113 -13.67 9.95 7.28
C PHE A 113 -13.26 11.33 7.79
N PRO A 114 -14.07 11.97 8.67
CA PRO A 114 -13.68 13.21 9.31
C PRO A 114 -12.36 13.05 10.07
N ASP A 115 -11.47 14.03 9.92
CA ASP A 115 -10.20 14.16 10.67
C ASP A 115 -9.23 12.98 10.53
N VAL A 116 -9.38 12.15 9.50
CA VAL A 116 -8.48 11.00 9.23
C VAL A 116 -7.87 11.12 7.85
N ASN A 117 -6.54 11.05 7.78
CA ASN A 117 -5.84 10.85 6.53
C ASN A 117 -5.74 9.37 6.19
N ASP A 118 -6.69 8.89 5.37
CA ASP A 118 -6.81 7.51 4.93
C ASP A 118 -6.06 7.23 3.60
N ASN A 119 -5.21 8.17 3.17
CA ASN A 119 -4.37 8.02 1.99
C ASN A 119 -3.33 6.90 2.19
N THR A 120 -3.18 6.02 1.21
CA THR A 120 -2.32 4.82 1.31
C THR A 120 -0.84 5.13 1.54
N GLU A 121 -0.33 6.16 0.89
CA GLU A 121 1.06 6.60 0.99
C GLU A 121 1.32 7.24 2.36
N HIS A 122 0.38 8.07 2.85
CA HIS A 122 0.43 8.61 4.22
C HIS A 122 0.43 7.49 5.27
N LEU A 123 -0.53 6.58 5.19
CA LEU A 123 -0.67 5.47 6.14
C LEU A 123 0.57 4.56 6.16
N SER A 124 1.20 4.32 5.01
CA SER A 124 2.43 3.52 4.92
C SER A 124 3.60 4.14 5.71
N ARG A 125 3.57 5.46 5.92
CA ARG A 125 4.63 6.21 6.60
C ARG A 125 4.28 6.63 8.03
N THR A 126 3.02 6.52 8.43
CA THR A 126 2.55 6.91 9.77
C THR A 126 1.97 5.76 10.60
N THR A 127 1.71 4.59 9.99
CA THR A 127 1.18 3.40 10.66
C THR A 127 2.15 2.22 10.52
N PRO A 128 2.02 1.11 11.28
CA PRO A 128 2.88 -0.08 11.11
C PRO A 128 2.54 -0.90 9.86
N TRP A 129 1.61 -0.45 9.02
CA TRP A 129 1.12 -1.18 7.85
C TRP A 129 1.63 -0.58 6.56
N LEU A 130 2.04 -1.42 5.61
CA LEU A 130 2.21 -1.01 4.23
C LEU A 130 0.84 -1.07 3.55
N ALA A 131 0.37 0.08 3.06
CA ALA A 131 -0.91 0.21 2.39
C ALA A 131 -0.74 0.57 0.91
N CYS A 132 -1.42 -0.15 0.03
CA CYS A 132 -1.34 0.06 -1.41
C CYS A 132 -2.74 0.04 -2.02
N ARG A 133 -3.02 0.99 -2.91
CA ARG A 133 -4.23 1.02 -3.73
C ARG A 133 -3.90 0.67 -5.17
N PHE A 134 -4.83 -0.01 -5.84
CA PHE A 134 -4.68 -0.41 -7.23
C PHE A 134 -5.69 0.30 -8.13
N PRO A 135 -5.37 0.51 -9.42
CA PRO A 135 -6.28 1.18 -10.37
C PRO A 135 -7.65 0.51 -10.52
N ASN A 136 -7.74 -0.78 -10.21
CA ASN A 136 -8.99 -1.54 -10.26
C ASN A 136 -9.85 -1.40 -8.99
N GLY A 137 -9.48 -0.51 -8.06
CA GLY A 137 -10.18 -0.25 -6.81
C GLY A 137 -9.79 -1.16 -5.64
N SER A 138 -8.90 -2.14 -5.83
CA SER A 138 -8.41 -2.97 -4.73
C SER A 138 -7.52 -2.18 -3.78
N VAL A 139 -7.51 -2.59 -2.50
CA VAL A 139 -6.53 -2.17 -1.50
C VAL A 139 -5.84 -3.39 -0.93
N ALA A 140 -4.52 -3.30 -0.78
CA ALA A 140 -3.71 -4.28 -0.09
C ALA A 140 -3.10 -3.67 1.19
N LEU A 141 -3.00 -4.50 2.23
CA LEU A 141 -2.38 -4.19 3.51
C LEU A 141 -1.45 -5.33 3.90
N ALA A 142 -0.30 -5.00 4.48
CA ALA A 142 0.63 -5.96 5.06
C ALA A 142 1.39 -5.34 6.25
N PRO A 143 1.92 -6.14 7.19
CA PRO A 143 2.93 -5.68 8.14
C PRO A 143 4.09 -4.99 7.41
N HIS A 144 4.42 -3.76 7.81
CA HIS A 144 5.48 -3.01 7.15
C HIS A 144 6.85 -3.41 7.70
N LEU A 145 7.79 -3.74 6.81
CA LEU A 145 9.17 -4.04 7.17
C LEU A 145 10.08 -2.79 7.24
N ARG A 146 9.52 -1.57 7.35
CA ARG A 146 10.32 -0.32 7.23
C ARG A 146 11.36 -0.18 8.34
N ASP A 147 11.07 -0.71 9.52
CA ASP A 147 11.93 -0.62 10.70
C ASP A 147 12.89 -1.82 10.81
N VAL A 148 12.84 -2.74 9.85
CA VAL A 148 13.75 -3.88 9.78
C VAL A 148 15.03 -3.46 9.06
N ALA A 149 16.14 -3.46 9.79
CA ALA A 149 17.45 -3.19 9.21
C ALA A 149 17.82 -4.27 8.17
N GLU A 150 18.25 -3.83 6.99
CA GLU A 150 18.70 -4.74 5.94
C GLU A 150 20.10 -5.25 6.29
N CYS A 151 20.17 -6.53 6.66
CA CYS A 151 21.41 -7.15 7.15
C CYS A 151 21.71 -8.50 6.48
N TRP A 152 20.94 -8.87 5.45
CA TRP A 152 21.25 -10.02 4.61
C TRP A 152 22.36 -9.70 3.62
N PRO A 153 23.34 -10.60 3.43
CA PRO A 153 24.34 -10.41 2.41
C PRO A 153 23.68 -10.47 1.03
N GLY A 154 24.14 -9.61 0.12
CA GLY A 154 23.78 -9.73 -1.29
C GLY A 154 24.23 -11.07 -1.87
N GLY A 155 23.49 -11.60 -2.84
CA GLY A 155 23.84 -12.86 -3.51
C GLY A 155 22.61 -13.57 -4.09
N PHE A 156 22.86 -14.56 -4.94
CA PHE A 156 21.79 -15.32 -5.62
C PHE A 156 21.21 -16.45 -4.76
N ALA A 157 21.99 -16.98 -3.80
CA ALA A 157 21.61 -18.14 -3.00
C ALA A 157 21.59 -17.81 -1.51
N ARG A 158 20.57 -18.30 -0.82
CA ARG A 158 20.44 -18.21 0.63
C ARG A 158 21.26 -19.31 1.30
N LYS A 159 21.97 -18.97 2.38
CA LYS A 159 22.72 -19.93 3.20
C LYS A 159 22.03 -20.05 4.56
N PRO A 160 21.41 -21.20 4.90
CA PRO A 160 20.62 -21.33 6.12
C PRO A 160 21.37 -20.94 7.41
N GLU A 161 22.66 -21.26 7.51
CA GLU A 161 23.47 -20.91 8.69
C GLU A 161 23.73 -19.40 8.82
N GLU A 162 23.91 -18.69 7.70
CA GLU A 162 24.07 -17.23 7.71
C GLU A 162 22.74 -16.56 8.05
N ASP A 163 21.64 -17.05 7.48
CA ASP A 163 20.29 -16.56 7.77
C ASP A 163 19.93 -16.73 9.25
N ALA A 164 20.24 -17.89 9.85
CA ALA A 164 19.99 -18.14 11.27
C ALA A 164 20.71 -17.12 12.17
N LYS A 165 21.99 -16.81 11.88
CA LYS A 165 22.77 -15.81 12.62
C LYS A 165 22.22 -14.40 12.48
N ILE A 166 21.65 -14.06 11.32
CA ILE A 166 20.99 -12.77 11.10
C ILE A 166 19.69 -12.70 11.92
N MET A 167 18.89 -13.77 11.89
CA MET A 167 17.64 -13.87 12.62
C MET A 167 17.80 -13.74 14.14
N GLU A 168 18.98 -14.09 14.70
CA GLU A 168 19.30 -13.85 16.12
C GLU A 168 19.35 -12.35 16.50
N ARG A 169 19.50 -11.45 15.52
CA ARG A 169 19.72 -10.00 15.74
C ARG A 169 18.60 -9.13 15.17
N VAL A 170 17.76 -9.70 14.31
CA VAL A 170 16.64 -8.98 13.67
C VAL A 170 15.38 -9.19 14.47
N THR A 171 14.69 -8.10 14.81
CA THR A 171 13.30 -8.16 15.28
C THR A 171 12.38 -7.96 14.08
N LEU A 172 11.71 -9.03 13.64
CA LEU A 172 10.67 -8.92 12.63
C LEU A 172 9.38 -8.41 13.28
N PRO A 173 8.57 -7.60 12.57
CA PRO A 173 7.21 -7.32 13.03
C PRO A 173 6.41 -8.62 13.08
N ASP A 174 5.33 -8.61 13.87
CA ASP A 174 4.37 -9.70 13.88
C ASP A 174 3.86 -9.96 12.45
N ASP A 175 3.74 -11.23 12.08
CA ASP A 175 3.14 -11.61 10.81
C ASP A 175 1.60 -11.54 10.84
N ARG A 176 1.01 -11.31 12.02
CA ARG A 176 -0.43 -11.10 12.16
C ARG A 176 -0.84 -9.69 11.73
N LEU A 177 -1.75 -9.63 10.76
CA LEU A 177 -2.45 -8.41 10.37
C LEU A 177 -3.77 -8.33 11.14
N ALA A 178 -3.73 -7.68 12.31
CA ALA A 178 -4.88 -7.46 13.18
C ALA A 178 -5.38 -6.02 13.05
N LEU A 179 -6.45 -5.85 12.27
CA LEU A 179 -7.09 -4.58 11.97
C LEU A 179 -8.45 -4.51 12.65
N ASP A 180 -8.72 -3.38 13.31
CA ASP A 180 -10.01 -3.06 13.89
C ASP A 180 -10.46 -1.68 13.40
N GLY A 181 -11.44 -1.64 12.51
CA GLY A 181 -11.95 -0.40 11.93
C GLY A 181 -10.88 0.45 11.23
N PHE A 182 -9.85 -0.20 10.65
CA PHE A 182 -8.73 0.50 10.02
C PHE A 182 -9.19 1.26 8.79
N LYS A 183 -9.01 2.58 8.80
CA LYS A 183 -9.48 3.48 7.74
C LYS A 183 -8.42 3.61 6.65
N VAL A 184 -8.77 3.21 5.42
CA VAL A 184 -7.87 3.27 4.27
C VAL A 184 -8.67 3.44 2.97
N ASN A 185 -8.27 4.40 2.15
CA ASN A 185 -8.79 4.64 0.79
C ASN A 185 -10.33 4.59 0.71
N GLY A 186 -10.99 5.28 1.63
CA GLY A 186 -12.44 5.39 1.73
C GLY A 186 -13.13 4.15 2.28
N MET A 187 -12.41 3.28 2.99
CA MET A 187 -12.91 2.02 3.57
C MET A 187 -12.56 1.93 5.05
N SER A 188 -13.43 1.32 5.84
CA SER A 188 -13.13 0.86 7.19
C SER A 188 -12.99 -0.67 7.18
N ILE A 189 -11.85 -1.20 7.58
CA ILE A 189 -11.52 -2.62 7.50
C ILE A 189 -11.30 -3.20 8.91
N THR A 190 -12.08 -4.22 9.26
CA THR A 190 -11.77 -5.13 10.38
C THR A 190 -11.40 -6.48 9.80
N TYR A 191 -10.19 -6.95 10.12
CA TYR A 191 -9.61 -8.16 9.57
C TYR A 191 -8.60 -8.75 10.55
N ASN A 192 -8.55 -10.07 10.63
CA ASN A 192 -7.58 -10.76 11.47
C ASN A 192 -7.04 -11.98 10.72
N GLY A 193 -5.85 -11.84 10.13
CA GLY A 193 -5.18 -12.91 9.40
C GLY A 193 -3.66 -12.76 9.46
N ARG A 194 -2.95 -13.45 8.56
CA ARG A 194 -1.48 -13.41 8.48
C ARG A 194 -1.00 -12.80 7.17
N LEU A 195 0.17 -12.18 7.23
CA LEU A 195 0.89 -11.56 6.13
C LEU A 195 0.03 -10.50 5.43
N ALA A 196 0.01 -10.52 4.09
CA ALA A 196 -0.73 -9.57 3.29
C ALA A 196 -2.20 -9.99 3.13
N MET A 197 -3.06 -8.99 3.11
CA MET A 197 -4.46 -9.11 2.68
C MET A 197 -4.72 -8.13 1.56
N THR A 198 -5.53 -8.52 0.59
CA THR A 198 -6.04 -7.63 -0.47
C THR A 198 -7.53 -7.80 -0.58
N CYS A 199 -8.26 -6.70 -0.64
CA CYS A 199 -9.71 -6.72 -0.85
C CYS A 199 -10.14 -5.67 -1.87
N ARG A 200 -11.30 -5.89 -2.48
CA ARG A 200 -11.96 -4.93 -3.36
C ARG A 200 -13.45 -4.93 -3.10
N ARG A 201 -14.04 -3.73 -3.05
CA ARG A 201 -15.50 -3.54 -3.02
C ARG A 201 -16.06 -3.42 -4.44
N ASP A 202 -17.30 -3.86 -4.63
CA ASP A 202 -18.10 -3.47 -5.79
C ASP A 202 -18.65 -2.04 -5.63
N GLU A 203 -19.38 -1.56 -6.63
CA GLU A 203 -20.01 -0.23 -6.64
C GLU A 203 -21.06 -0.06 -5.52
N SER A 204 -21.59 -1.17 -4.98
CA SER A 204 -22.53 -1.17 -3.85
C SER A 204 -21.84 -1.22 -2.49
N GLY A 205 -20.50 -1.23 -2.46
CA GLY A 205 -19.70 -1.31 -1.24
C GLY A 205 -19.51 -2.74 -0.69
N ARG A 206 -19.99 -3.78 -1.38
CA ARG A 206 -19.87 -5.18 -0.93
C ARG A 206 -18.55 -5.79 -1.36
N LEU A 207 -18.07 -6.81 -0.65
CA LEU A 207 -16.84 -7.51 -0.99
C LEU A 207 -16.97 -8.25 -2.34
N ALA A 208 -16.19 -7.83 -3.33
CA ALA A 208 -16.20 -8.36 -4.69
C ALA A 208 -14.98 -9.22 -5.03
N ALA A 209 -13.84 -8.94 -4.40
CA ALA A 209 -12.64 -9.76 -4.52
C ALA A 209 -11.86 -9.73 -3.21
N PHE A 210 -11.15 -10.81 -2.93
CA PHE A 210 -10.37 -10.97 -1.71
C PHE A 210 -9.17 -11.88 -1.96
N ALA A 211 -8.08 -11.65 -1.26
CA ALA A 211 -6.99 -12.57 -1.07
C ALA A 211 -6.44 -12.40 0.35
N GLY A 212 -6.27 -13.49 1.09
CA GLY A 212 -5.75 -13.44 2.45
C GLY A 212 -5.44 -14.81 3.01
N SER A 213 -4.65 -14.82 4.09
CA SER A 213 -4.12 -16.01 4.73
C SER A 213 -4.50 -16.09 6.21
N ASP A 214 -4.69 -17.32 6.69
CA ASP A 214 -5.08 -17.67 8.05
C ASP A 214 -6.26 -16.82 8.58
N ALA A 215 -7.30 -16.75 7.75
CA ALA A 215 -8.50 -15.97 8.01
C ALA A 215 -9.74 -16.69 7.49
N LYS A 216 -10.90 -16.29 8.00
CA LYS A 216 -12.22 -16.82 7.61
C LYS A 216 -13.28 -15.76 7.35
N GLU A 217 -12.99 -14.51 7.71
CA GLU A 217 -13.91 -13.41 7.55
C GLU A 217 -13.16 -12.07 7.41
N ILE A 218 -13.86 -11.10 6.84
CA ILE A 218 -13.44 -9.70 6.75
C ILE A 218 -14.70 -8.84 6.89
N THR A 219 -14.58 -7.70 7.56
CA THR A 219 -15.64 -6.70 7.64
C THR A 219 -15.19 -5.44 6.91
N LEU A 220 -15.98 -5.02 5.92
CA LEU A 220 -15.79 -3.78 5.18
C LEU A 220 -16.97 -2.86 5.49
N ASP A 221 -16.70 -1.68 6.05
CA ASP A 221 -17.71 -0.65 6.36
C ASP A 221 -18.89 -1.17 7.20
N GLY A 222 -18.60 -2.05 8.15
CA GLY A 222 -19.60 -2.69 9.00
C GLY A 222 -20.29 -3.92 8.39
N MET A 223 -20.03 -4.26 7.13
CA MET A 223 -20.56 -5.47 6.48
C MET A 223 -19.57 -6.62 6.57
N THR A 224 -19.89 -7.62 7.40
CA THR A 224 -19.05 -8.82 7.56
C THR A 224 -19.35 -9.84 6.47
N THR A 225 -18.31 -10.27 5.75
CA THR A 225 -18.34 -11.46 4.90
C THR A 225 -17.57 -12.58 5.60
N ARG A 226 -18.28 -13.58 6.10
CA ARG A 226 -17.68 -14.83 6.58
C ARG A 226 -17.58 -15.81 5.42
N PHE A 227 -16.39 -15.89 4.83
CA PHE A 227 -16.15 -16.68 3.63
C PHE A 227 -15.75 -18.13 3.92
N ALA A 228 -15.49 -18.49 5.18
CA ALA A 228 -15.22 -19.86 5.59
C ALA A 228 -15.72 -20.13 7.02
N THR A 229 -15.96 -21.40 7.35
CA THR A 229 -16.31 -21.82 8.72
C THR A 229 -15.10 -21.78 9.66
N GLU A 230 -13.93 -22.14 9.13
CA GLU A 230 -12.64 -22.18 9.82
C GLU A 230 -11.61 -21.32 9.08
N ASN A 231 -10.51 -20.98 9.75
CA ASN A 231 -9.43 -20.23 9.11
C ASN A 231 -8.84 -21.00 7.93
N MET A 232 -8.82 -20.35 6.77
CA MET A 232 -8.19 -20.88 5.56
C MET A 232 -6.71 -20.47 5.53
N PRO A 233 -5.75 -21.41 5.33
CA PRO A 233 -4.34 -21.06 5.14
C PRO A 233 -4.10 -20.01 4.05
N LEU A 234 -4.85 -20.12 2.95
CA LEU A 234 -4.93 -19.12 1.89
C LEU A 234 -6.28 -19.26 1.20
N VAL A 235 -6.94 -18.15 0.94
CA VAL A 235 -8.07 -18.09 0.02
C VAL A 235 -7.99 -16.82 -0.80
N ALA A 236 -8.26 -16.94 -2.09
CA ALA A 236 -8.31 -15.82 -3.00
C ALA A 236 -9.41 -16.02 -4.03
N TRP A 237 -10.24 -14.99 -4.26
CA TRP A 237 -11.20 -14.98 -5.35
C TRP A 237 -11.32 -13.59 -5.95
N ALA A 238 -11.65 -13.56 -7.24
CA ALA A 238 -11.93 -12.33 -7.96
C ALA A 238 -12.78 -12.64 -9.21
N PRO A 239 -13.62 -11.69 -9.66
CA PRO A 239 -14.27 -11.81 -10.95
C PRO A 239 -13.22 -11.80 -12.07
N VAL A 240 -13.52 -12.49 -13.16
CA VAL A 240 -12.72 -12.49 -14.38
C VAL A 240 -12.86 -11.12 -15.06
N GLU A 241 -11.73 -10.47 -15.32
CA GLU A 241 -11.72 -9.19 -16.04
C GLU A 241 -12.35 -9.33 -17.42
N GLU A 242 -13.09 -8.31 -17.88
CA GLU A 242 -13.83 -8.34 -19.14
C GLU A 242 -12.96 -8.75 -20.34
N ARG A 243 -11.74 -8.23 -20.42
CA ARG A 243 -10.76 -8.57 -21.49
C ARG A 243 -10.31 -10.04 -21.49
N ARG A 244 -10.55 -10.77 -20.41
CA ARG A 244 -10.21 -12.20 -20.23
C ARG A 244 -11.42 -13.11 -20.35
N LYS A 245 -12.63 -12.56 -20.41
CA LYS A 245 -13.85 -13.35 -20.57
C LYS A 245 -13.87 -13.98 -21.96
N VAL A 246 -14.38 -15.21 -22.01
CA VAL A 246 -14.61 -15.97 -23.24
C VAL A 246 -16.04 -16.48 -23.22
N ALA A 247 -16.64 -16.69 -24.38
CA ALA A 247 -18.01 -17.20 -24.47
C ALA A 247 -18.14 -18.56 -23.75
N GLY A 248 -19.06 -18.64 -22.79
CA GLY A 248 -19.25 -19.83 -21.95
C GLY A 248 -18.09 -20.11 -20.97
N GLY A 249 -17.21 -19.13 -20.75
CA GLY A 249 -16.10 -19.22 -19.81
C GLY A 249 -16.50 -18.97 -18.36
N ALA A 250 -15.50 -18.77 -17.51
CA ALA A 250 -15.68 -18.43 -16.10
C ALA A 250 -15.95 -16.94 -15.91
N ASP A 251 -16.78 -16.63 -14.93
CA ASP A 251 -17.09 -15.28 -14.45
C ASP A 251 -16.29 -14.94 -13.19
N MET A 252 -15.87 -15.96 -12.43
CA MET A 252 -15.08 -15.82 -11.23
C MET A 252 -13.96 -16.87 -11.16
N LEU A 253 -12.82 -16.47 -10.61
CA LEU A 253 -11.71 -17.34 -10.26
C LEU A 253 -11.64 -17.49 -8.75
N LEU A 254 -11.35 -18.70 -8.30
CA LEU A 254 -11.07 -19.03 -6.90
C LEU A 254 -9.76 -19.81 -6.83
N PHE A 255 -8.97 -19.55 -5.79
CA PHE A 255 -7.83 -20.35 -5.38
C PHE A 255 -7.89 -20.50 -3.87
N TYR A 256 -7.58 -21.69 -3.36
CA TYR A 256 -7.49 -21.91 -1.93
C TYR A 256 -6.44 -22.96 -1.56
N MET A 257 -6.00 -22.88 -0.31
CA MET A 257 -5.23 -23.90 0.40
C MET A 257 -6.01 -24.31 1.64
N GLY A 258 -5.94 -25.59 2.00
CA GLY A 258 -6.70 -26.16 3.11
C GLY A 258 -7.98 -26.86 2.67
N GLN A 259 -8.92 -27.03 3.60
CA GLN A 259 -10.18 -27.73 3.38
C GLN A 259 -11.32 -27.10 4.19
N GLY A 260 -12.55 -27.23 3.72
CA GLY A 260 -13.75 -26.74 4.42
C GLY A 260 -14.88 -26.36 3.47
N VAL A 261 -15.77 -25.49 3.92
CA VAL A 261 -16.85 -24.93 3.10
C VAL A 261 -16.58 -23.43 2.92
N LEU A 262 -16.56 -22.99 1.66
CA LEU A 262 -16.41 -21.59 1.32
C LEU A 262 -17.76 -20.94 1.01
N HIS A 263 -17.92 -19.69 1.43
CA HIS A 263 -19.13 -18.87 1.28
C HIS A 263 -18.77 -17.55 0.59
N LEU A 264 -18.79 -17.53 -0.74
CA LEU A 264 -18.33 -16.38 -1.52
C LEU A 264 -19.51 -15.52 -1.97
N PRO A 265 -19.46 -14.19 -1.82
CA PRO A 265 -20.47 -13.31 -2.41
C PRO A 265 -20.54 -13.50 -3.93
N ALA A 266 -21.74 -13.74 -4.44
CA ALA A 266 -21.99 -13.74 -5.87
C ALA A 266 -22.18 -12.30 -6.39
N PRO A 267 -21.72 -12.01 -7.62
CA PRO A 267 -22.18 -10.85 -8.38
C PRO A 267 -23.71 -10.75 -8.42
N PRO A 268 -24.29 -9.53 -8.42
CA PRO A 268 -25.75 -9.34 -8.42
C PRO A 268 -26.47 -9.97 -9.62
N ASP A 269 -25.77 -10.14 -10.74
CA ASP A 269 -26.26 -10.67 -12.01
C ASP A 269 -26.03 -12.18 -12.17
N ALA A 270 -25.58 -12.88 -11.13
CA ALA A 270 -25.38 -14.32 -11.16
C ALA A 270 -26.71 -15.08 -11.43
N GLY A 271 -26.65 -16.02 -12.36
CA GLY A 271 -27.73 -16.93 -12.66
C GLY A 271 -27.92 -18.00 -11.57
N PRO A 272 -29.07 -18.71 -11.57
CA PRO A 272 -29.43 -19.63 -10.48
C PRO A 272 -28.61 -20.93 -10.46
N ASN A 273 -27.90 -21.25 -11.55
CA ASN A 273 -27.25 -22.55 -11.76
C ASN A 273 -25.74 -22.38 -11.94
N PRO A 274 -24.98 -22.10 -10.86
CA PRO A 274 -23.54 -21.97 -10.97
C PRO A 274 -22.90 -23.30 -11.34
N GLU A 275 -21.82 -23.25 -12.10
CA GLU A 275 -20.95 -24.40 -12.36
C GLU A 275 -19.53 -24.07 -11.92
N ALA A 276 -18.84 -25.03 -11.27
CA ALA A 276 -17.45 -24.86 -10.86
C ALA A 276 -16.58 -26.02 -11.33
N PHE A 277 -15.38 -25.72 -11.81
CA PHE A 277 -14.41 -26.71 -12.29
C PHE A 277 -13.01 -26.40 -11.81
N ALA A 278 -12.31 -27.42 -11.33
CA ALA A 278 -10.88 -27.31 -11.09
C ALA A 278 -10.13 -27.17 -12.41
N GLN A 279 -8.99 -26.49 -12.40
CA GLN A 279 -8.11 -26.37 -13.55
C GLN A 279 -7.66 -27.74 -14.06
N GLY A 280 -7.82 -28.01 -15.35
CA GLY A 280 -7.40 -29.25 -16.00
C GLY A 280 -5.89 -29.36 -16.21
N ALA A 281 -5.48 -30.32 -17.06
CA ALA A 281 -4.07 -30.64 -17.29
C ALA A 281 -3.29 -29.51 -17.98
N THR A 282 -3.98 -28.65 -18.75
CA THR A 282 -3.38 -27.45 -19.36
C THR A 282 -3.95 -26.18 -18.69
N PRO A 283 -3.14 -25.12 -18.54
CA PRO A 283 -3.62 -23.84 -18.04
C PRO A 283 -4.85 -23.34 -18.80
N GLY A 284 -5.92 -22.97 -18.08
CA GLY A 284 -7.17 -22.49 -18.66
C GLY A 284 -8.16 -23.58 -19.12
N SER A 285 -7.82 -24.87 -19.02
CA SER A 285 -8.75 -25.96 -19.37
C SER A 285 -9.66 -26.37 -18.21
N ARG A 286 -10.87 -26.86 -18.54
CA ARG A 286 -11.83 -27.43 -17.59
C ARG A 286 -11.36 -28.82 -17.14
N GLY A 287 -11.22 -29.00 -15.83
CA GLY A 287 -10.94 -30.29 -15.19
C GLY A 287 -12.18 -30.87 -14.52
N GLU A 288 -11.97 -31.49 -13.36
CA GLU A 288 -13.02 -32.12 -12.56
C GLU A 288 -14.03 -31.09 -12.02
N ALA A 289 -15.30 -31.49 -11.94
CA ALA A 289 -16.37 -30.67 -11.39
C ALA A 289 -16.22 -30.50 -9.88
N VAL A 290 -16.40 -29.28 -9.40
CA VAL A 290 -16.40 -28.95 -7.97
C VAL A 290 -17.84 -28.67 -7.56
N PRO A 291 -18.35 -29.27 -6.48
CA PRO A 291 -19.70 -28.97 -5.99
C PRO A 291 -19.84 -27.48 -5.63
N VAL A 292 -20.81 -26.83 -6.25
CA VAL A 292 -21.17 -25.43 -6.00
C VAL A 292 -22.69 -25.27 -6.00
N THR A 293 -23.19 -24.45 -5.09
CA THR A 293 -24.60 -24.05 -5.04
C THR A 293 -24.70 -22.55 -4.81
N LEU A 294 -25.72 -21.90 -5.37
CA LEU A 294 -26.03 -20.50 -5.09
C LEU A 294 -27.32 -20.42 -4.26
N ALA A 295 -27.25 -19.72 -3.12
CA ALA A 295 -28.42 -19.39 -2.31
C ALA A 295 -28.23 -18.00 -1.70
N ASP A 296 -29.27 -17.18 -1.74
CA ASP A 296 -29.29 -15.83 -1.13
C ASP A 296 -28.08 -14.95 -1.54
N GLY A 297 -27.65 -15.06 -2.80
CA GLY A 297 -26.50 -14.31 -3.33
C GLY A 297 -25.13 -14.79 -2.82
N ILE A 298 -25.06 -15.98 -2.19
CA ILE A 298 -23.84 -16.59 -1.69
C ILE A 298 -23.57 -17.91 -2.40
N LEU A 299 -22.38 -18.04 -2.98
CA LEU A 299 -21.86 -19.28 -3.53
C LEU A 299 -21.31 -20.13 -2.39
N ARG A 300 -21.85 -21.32 -2.22
CA ARG A 300 -21.33 -22.33 -1.31
C ARG A 300 -20.52 -23.35 -2.10
N ILE A 301 -19.23 -23.47 -1.78
CA ILE A 301 -18.28 -24.33 -2.50
C ILE A 301 -17.63 -25.30 -1.50
N GLU A 302 -17.63 -26.59 -1.83
CA GLU A 302 -16.92 -27.61 -1.06
C GLU A 302 -15.42 -27.55 -1.37
N ALA A 303 -14.64 -26.96 -0.47
CA ALA A 303 -13.18 -26.88 -0.58
C ALA A 303 -12.55 -28.20 -0.13
N GLY A 304 -12.54 -29.19 -1.03
CA GLY A 304 -11.94 -30.50 -0.78
C GLY A 304 -10.42 -30.51 -1.02
N PRO A 305 -9.65 -31.35 -0.29
CA PRO A 305 -8.20 -31.44 -0.44
C PRO A 305 -7.75 -31.83 -1.86
N GLN A 306 -8.60 -32.52 -2.64
CA GLN A 306 -8.34 -32.90 -4.02
C GLN A 306 -8.28 -31.72 -5.01
N PHE A 307 -8.86 -30.57 -4.66
CA PHE A 307 -8.81 -29.35 -5.48
C PHE A 307 -8.00 -28.23 -4.84
N ALA A 308 -7.45 -28.43 -3.65
CA ALA A 308 -6.54 -27.49 -3.02
C ALA A 308 -5.32 -27.23 -3.92
N HIS A 309 -4.76 -26.03 -3.86
CA HIS A 309 -3.62 -25.58 -4.68
C HIS A 309 -3.89 -25.53 -6.19
N ARG A 310 -5.16 -25.51 -6.61
CA ARG A 310 -5.55 -25.37 -8.02
C ARG A 310 -6.46 -24.17 -8.19
N TRP A 311 -6.44 -23.58 -9.39
CA TRP A 311 -7.46 -22.61 -9.78
C TRP A 311 -8.80 -23.32 -9.98
N ILE A 312 -9.86 -22.72 -9.46
CA ILE A 312 -11.24 -23.11 -9.68
C ILE A 312 -11.89 -22.05 -10.57
N TYR A 313 -12.45 -22.50 -11.68
CA TYR A 313 -13.19 -21.70 -12.65
C TYR A 313 -14.67 -21.79 -12.31
N ILE A 314 -15.29 -20.65 -12.01
CA ILE A 314 -16.71 -20.59 -11.62
C ILE A 314 -17.46 -19.79 -12.67
N ARG A 315 -18.50 -20.41 -13.22
CA ARG A 315 -19.45 -19.80 -14.14
C ARG A 315 -20.74 -19.52 -13.40
N LEU A 316 -21.31 -18.33 -13.62
CA LEU A 316 -22.46 -17.81 -12.91
C LEU A 316 -23.66 -17.60 -13.84
#